data_AF-A0A662C9Q4-F1
#
_entry.id   AF-A0A662C9Q4-F1
#
_cell.length_a   1.000
_cell.length_b   1.000
_cell.length_c   1.000
_cell.angle_alpha   90.00
_cell.angle_beta   90.00
_cell.angle_gamma   90.00
#
_symmetry.space_group_name_H-M   'P 1'
#
loop_
_entity.id
_entity.type
_entity.pdbx_description
1 polymer ?
#
loop_
_entity_poly.entity_id
_entity_poly.type
_entity_poly.pdbx_seq_one_letter_code
_entity_poly.pdbx_strand_id
1 'polypeptide(L)' 'MKALKNLIEEIFYEIAKTVAEWDKPSRITTFGSRAKGNWSKRSDPDLLIIESFTGTINKRKEAAQSKGPL' A
#
# COMPACT_ATOMS: atom_id res chain seq x y z
N MET A 1 -17.99 4.30 -17.74
CA MET A 1 -17.16 3.29 -17.02
C MET A 1 -15.66 3.53 -17.18
N LYS A 2 -15.14 3.80 -18.38
CA LYS A 2 -13.70 4.05 -18.62
C LYS A 2 -13.09 5.17 -17.75
N ALA A 3 -13.78 6.30 -17.63
CA ALA A 3 -13.31 7.43 -16.80
C ALA A 3 -13.17 7.09 -15.30
N LEU A 4 -14.11 6.30 -14.74
CA LEU A 4 -14.04 5.87 -13.34
C LEU A 4 -12.88 4.90 -13.09
N LYS A 5 -12.63 3.99 -14.03
CA LYS A 5 -11.50 3.07 -13.95
C LYS A 5 -10.18 3.85 -13.95
N ASN A 6 -10.01 4.80 -14.87
CA ASN A 6 -8.80 5.62 -14.96
C ASN A 6 -8.54 6.44 -13.68
N LEU A 7 -9.58 7.08 -13.12
CA LEU A 7 -9.45 7.84 -11.86
C LEU A 7 -8.98 6.94 -10.70
N ILE A 8 -9.50 5.71 -10.63
CA ILE A 8 -9.15 4.79 -9.54
C ILE A 8 -7.73 4.25 -9.74
N GLU A 9 -7.32 3.95 -10.97
CA GLU A 9 -5.93 3.59 -11.31
C GLU A 9 -4.95 4.72 -10.96
N GLU A 10 -5.33 5.98 -11.18
CA GLU A 10 -4.55 7.17 -10.80
C GLU A 10 -4.43 7.30 -9.27
N ILE A 11 -5.53 7.08 -8.53
CA ILE A 11 -5.50 7.03 -7.05
C ILE A 11 -4.56 5.93 -6.56
N PHE A 12 -4.61 4.73 -7.15
CA PHE A 12 -3.70 3.63 -6.80
C PHE A 12 -2.24 3.99 -7.07
N TYR A 13 -1.98 4.66 -8.18
CA TYR A 13 -0.63 5.10 -8.55
C TYR A 13 -0.08 6.11 -7.54
N GLU A 14 -0.85 7.14 -7.18
CA GLU A 14 -0.41 8.15 -6.20
C GLU A 14 -0.18 7.53 -4.81
N ILE A 15 -1.06 6.64 -4.33
CA ILE A 15 -0.85 5.94 -3.06
C ILE A 15 0.44 5.10 -3.12
N ALA A 16 0.65 4.33 -4.20
CA ALA A 16 1.83 3.50 -4.35
C ALA A 16 3.11 4.35 -4.37
N LYS A 17 3.08 5.51 -5.04
CA LYS A 17 4.18 6.47 -5.09
C LYS A 17 4.49 7.05 -3.70
N THR A 18 3.49 7.54 -2.97
CA THR A 18 3.66 8.07 -1.61
C THR A 18 4.26 7.03 -0.67
N VAL A 19 3.76 5.79 -0.70
CA VAL A 19 4.30 4.69 0.10
C VAL A 19 5.75 4.37 -0.31
N ALA A 20 6.05 4.40 -1.61
CA ALA A 20 7.39 4.13 -2.10
C ALA A 20 8.43 5.18 -1.64
N GLU A 21 8.02 6.43 -1.50
CA GLU A 21 8.86 7.53 -0.99
C GLU A 21 9.19 7.36 0.50
N TRP A 22 8.22 6.94 1.32
CA TRP A 22 8.42 6.80 2.77
C TRP A 22 9.25 5.56 3.12
N ASP A 23 8.90 4.44 2.51
CA ASP A 23 9.27 3.14 3.06
C ASP A 23 10.13 2.27 2.14
N LYS A 24 10.38 2.73 0.90
CA LYS A 24 11.11 1.98 -0.15
C LYS A 24 10.75 0.48 -0.12
N PRO A 25 9.45 0.13 -0.22
CA PRO A 25 9.00 -1.24 -0.14
C PRO A 25 9.63 -2.05 -1.27
N SER A 26 9.87 -3.33 -1.03
CA SER A 26 10.41 -4.22 -2.06
C SER A 26 9.42 -4.42 -3.21
N ARG A 27 8.11 -4.39 -2.90
CA ARG A 27 7.06 -4.50 -3.90
C ARG A 27 5.73 -3.93 -3.38
N ILE A 28 4.96 -3.33 -4.27
CA ILE A 28 3.55 -2.97 -4.05
C ILE A 28 2.72 -3.72 -5.09
N THR A 29 1.59 -4.30 -4.70
CA THR A 29 0.69 -5.01 -5.61
C THR A 29 -0.77 -4.78 -5.23
N THR A 30 -1.68 -4.91 -6.18
CA THR A 30 -3.13 -4.86 -5.92
C THR A 30 -3.70 -6.27 -5.71
N PHE A 31 -4.79 -6.37 -4.95
CA PHE A 31 -5.56 -7.62 -4.80
C PHE A 31 -7.07 -7.34 -4.76
N GLY A 32 -7.87 -8.31 -4.29
CA GLY A 32 -9.31 -8.10 -4.06
C GLY A 32 -10.18 -8.01 -5.32
N SER A 33 -11.36 -7.42 -5.20
CA SER A 33 -12.39 -7.49 -6.25
C SER A 33 -11.99 -6.74 -7.52
N ARG A 34 -11.30 -5.60 -7.35
CA ARG A 34 -10.84 -4.76 -8.46
C ARG A 34 -9.73 -5.43 -9.27
N ALA A 35 -8.80 -6.13 -8.61
CA ALA A 35 -7.78 -6.94 -9.29
C ALA A 35 -8.40 -8.10 -10.10
N LYS A 36 -9.57 -8.61 -9.69
CA LYS A 36 -10.33 -9.62 -10.42
C LYS A 36 -11.24 -9.06 -11.53
N GLY A 37 -11.18 -7.77 -11.82
CA GLY A 37 -12.00 -7.13 -12.85
C GLY A 37 -13.40 -6.70 -12.38
N ASN A 38 -13.73 -6.80 -11.10
CA ASN A 38 -14.99 -6.31 -10.55
C ASN A 38 -14.84 -4.89 -9.99
N TRP A 39 -15.18 -3.89 -10.82
CA TRP A 39 -14.97 -2.46 -10.58
C TRP A 39 -16.27 -1.74 -10.16
N SER A 40 -16.92 -2.21 -9.10
CA SER A 40 -18.07 -1.51 -8.53
C SER A 40 -17.66 -0.14 -7.96
N LYS A 41 -18.59 0.83 -7.99
CA LYS A 41 -18.41 2.14 -7.31
C LYS A 41 -18.21 1.99 -5.80
N ARG A 42 -18.73 0.90 -5.21
CA ARG A 42 -18.64 0.61 -3.77
C ARG A 42 -17.45 -0.27 -3.38
N SER A 43 -16.71 -0.82 -4.35
CA SER A 43 -15.52 -1.61 -4.03
C SER A 43 -14.44 -0.69 -3.46
N ASP A 44 -13.80 -1.10 -2.40
CA ASP A 44 -12.60 -0.49 -1.86
C ASP A 44 -11.38 -0.72 -2.77
N PRO A 45 -10.35 0.14 -2.64
CA PRO A 45 -9.05 -0.08 -3.25
C PRO A 45 -8.15 -0.96 -2.35
N ASP A 46 -7.89 -2.20 -2.78
CA ASP A 46 -7.03 -3.14 -2.05
C ASP A 46 -5.57 -3.08 -2.50
N LEU A 47 -4.68 -2.70 -1.58
CA LEU A 47 -3.23 -2.64 -1.78
C LEU A 47 -2.48 -3.53 -0.79
N LEU A 48 -1.53 -4.30 -1.31
CA LEU A 48 -0.59 -5.09 -0.52
C LEU A 48 0.81 -4.49 -0.68
N ILE A 49 1.42 -4.10 0.44
CA ILE A 49 2.79 -3.59 0.52
C ILE A 49 3.66 -4.72 1.06
N ILE A 50 4.69 -5.07 0.30
CA ILE A 50 5.69 -6.08 0.66
C ILE A 50 6.99 -5.34 0.95
N GLU A 51 7.36 -5.29 2.22
CA GLU A 51 8.63 -4.75 2.67
C GLU A 51 9.74 -5.81 2.60
N SER A 52 10.99 -5.38 2.47
CA SER A 52 12.11 -6.27 2.72
C SER A 52 12.12 -6.63 4.19
N PHE A 53 12.39 -7.90 4.50
CA PHE A 53 12.46 -8.42 5.87
C PHE A 53 13.36 -7.55 6.79
N THR A 54 14.41 -6.96 6.22
CA THR A 54 15.34 -6.06 6.91
C THR A 54 14.72 -4.69 7.26
N GLY A 55 13.91 -4.11 6.37
CA GLY A 55 13.22 -2.84 6.62
C GLY A 55 12.18 -2.95 7.74
N THR A 56 11.40 -4.02 7.75
CA THR A 56 10.36 -4.26 8.77
C THR A 56 10.96 -4.49 10.16
N ILE A 57 12.10 -5.18 10.27
CA ILE A 57 12.77 -5.39 11.56
C ILE A 57 13.29 -4.08 12.14
N ASN A 58 13.92 -3.23 11.33
CA ASN A 58 14.50 -1.98 11.82
C ASN A 58 13.43 -1.01 12.31
N LYS A 59 12.34 -0.81 11.54
CA LYS A 59 11.22 0.04 11.97
C LYS A 59 10.52 -0.49 13.22
N ARG A 60 10.34 -1.81 13.35
CA ARG A 60 9.76 -2.41 14.56
C ARG A 60 10.67 -2.25 15.78
N LYS A 61 11.99 -2.35 15.60
CA LYS A 61 12.96 -2.07 16.68
C LYS A 61 12.92 -0.60 17.10
N GLU A 62 12.86 0.33 16.14
CA GLU A 62 12.75 1.76 16.42
C GLU A 62 11.44 2.11 17.15
N ALA A 63 10.30 1.54 16.73
CA ALA A 63 9.02 1.74 17.39
C ALA A 63 8.93 1.09 18.79
N ALA A 64 9.67 0.00 19.01
CA ALA A 64 9.79 -0.63 20.32
C ALA A 64 10.73 0.15 21.26
N GLN A 65 11.75 0.82 20.72
CA GLN A 65 12.69 1.65 21.48
C GLN A 65 12.15 3.05 21.80
N SER A 66 11.25 3.60 20.96
CA SER A 66 10.62 4.91 21.19
C SER A 66 9.56 4.89 22.31
N LYS A 67 9.08 3.71 22.68
CA LYS A 67 8.34 3.48 23.93
C LYS A 67 9.37 3.17 25.01
N GLY A 68 9.84 4.20 25.72
CA GLY A 68 10.74 4.04 26.87
C GLY A 68 10.20 3.02 27.89
N PRO A 69 11.02 2.57 28.85
CA PRO A 69 10.56 1.63 29.86
C PRO A 69 9.33 2.20 30.58
N LEU A 70 8.30 1.35 30.73
CA LEU A 70 7.08 1.67 31.49
C LEU A 70 7.42 2.11 32.91
#